data_AF-A0A0F3PV21-F1
#
_entry.id   AF-A0A0F3PV21-F1
#
_cell.length_a   1.000
_cell.length_b   1.000
_cell.length_c   1.000
_cell.angle_alpha   90.00
_cell.angle_beta   90.00
_cell.angle_gamma   90.00
#
_symmetry.space_group_name_H-M   'P 1'
#
loop_
_entity.id
_entity.type
_entity.pdbx_description
1 polymer ?
#
loop_
_entity_poly.entity_id
_entity_poly.type
_entity_poly.pdbx_seq_one_letter_code
_entity_poly.pdbx_strand_id
1 'polypeptide(L)'
;DLACQKLGLDIASVPFVYRILLENLLRNEDGLHVKLPDIERFAACVSGGDSCEVNFMPARVMMQDFTGVPALVDLASMRDFVKAQGKILAL
;
A
#
# COMPACT_ATOMS: atom_id res chain seq x y z
N ASP A 1 17.43 -1.06 -7.20
CA ASP A 1 18.84 -0.67 -6.97
C ASP A 1 19.10 0.83 -7.06
N LEU A 2 18.87 1.48 -8.21
CA LEU A 2 19.10 2.92 -8.35
C LEU A 2 18.32 3.78 -7.32
N ALA A 3 17.07 3.40 -7.02
CA ALA A 3 16.25 4.13 -6.04
C ALA A 3 16.81 4.05 -4.61
N CYS A 4 17.30 2.87 -4.20
CA CYS A 4 17.89 2.70 -2.87
C CYS A 4 19.17 3.53 -2.71
N GLN A 5 20.03 3.57 -3.74
CA GLN A 5 21.23 4.42 -3.73
C GLN A 5 20.88 5.91 -3.59
N LYS A 6 19.83 6.39 -4.26
CA LYS A 6 19.35 7.77 -4.13
C LYS A 6 18.82 8.08 -2.73
N LEU A 7 18.26 7.08 -2.06
CA LEU A 7 17.73 7.19 -0.69
C LEU A 7 18.80 6.92 0.39
N GLY A 8 20.07 6.72 0.01
CA GLY A 8 21.15 6.41 0.95
C GLY A 8 21.04 5.02 1.60
N LEU A 9 20.23 4.12 1.04
CA LEU A 9 20.04 2.75 1.51
C LEU A 9 20.97 1.80 0.77
N ASP A 10 21.74 1.01 1.53
CA ASP A 10 22.50 -0.10 0.99
C ASP A 10 21.60 -1.33 0.79
N ILE A 11 21.37 -1.71 -0.47
CA ILE A 11 20.47 -2.82 -0.86
C ILE A 11 20.94 -4.15 -0.26
N ALA A 12 22.24 -4.32 -0.06
CA ALA A 12 22.81 -5.56 0.48
C ALA A 12 22.57 -5.69 1.99
N SER A 13 22.51 -4.58 2.72
CA SER A 13 22.31 -4.55 4.17
C SER A 13 20.83 -4.53 4.57
N VAL A 14 19.93 -4.07 3.69
CA VAL A 14 18.50 -3.95 3.98
C VAL A 14 17.79 -5.33 3.98
N PRO A 15 17.09 -5.71 5.06
CA PRO A 15 16.26 -6.91 5.11
C PRO A 15 15.30 -7.05 3.93
N PHE A 16 15.10 -8.27 3.47
CA PHE A 16 14.29 -8.56 2.29
C PHE A 16 12.86 -8.01 2.39
N VAL A 17 12.26 -8.03 3.57
CA VAL A 17 10.91 -7.50 3.82
C VAL A 17 10.82 -6.00 3.50
N TYR A 18 11.80 -5.20 3.91
CA TYR A 18 11.81 -3.76 3.61
C TYR A 18 12.02 -3.48 2.13
N ARG A 19 12.72 -4.36 1.40
CA ARG A 19 12.84 -4.25 -0.05
C ARG A 19 11.49 -4.45 -0.75
N ILE A 20 10.66 -5.37 -0.27
CA ILE A 20 9.29 -5.56 -0.78
C ILE A 20 8.43 -4.33 -0.49
N LEU A 21 8.49 -3.79 0.73
CA LEU A 21 7.72 -2.59 1.09
C LEU A 21 8.17 -1.37 0.28
N LEU A 22 9.48 -1.18 0.10
CA LEU A 22 10.01 -0.09 -0.72
C LEU A 22 9.58 -0.22 -2.19
N GLU A 23 9.61 -1.42 -2.75
CA GLU A 23 9.11 -1.68 -4.10
C GLU A 23 7.62 -1.32 -4.22
N ASN A 24 6.82 -1.71 -3.22
CA ASN A 24 5.40 -1.40 -3.19
C ASN A 24 5.13 0.11 -3.15
N LEU A 25 5.89 0.85 -2.34
CA LEU A 25 5.79 2.30 -2.28
C LEU A 25 6.18 2.97 -3.60
N LEU A 26 7.31 2.56 -4.18
CA LEU A 26 7.78 3.11 -5.45
C LEU A 26 6.84 2.79 -6.62
N ARG A 27 6.22 1.60 -6.61
CA ARG A 27 5.27 1.18 -7.64
C ARG A 27 3.97 1.97 -7.60
N ASN A 28 3.51 2.33 -6.40
CA ASN A 28 2.22 2.99 -6.18
C ASN A 28 2.36 4.48 -5.89
N GLU A 29 3.53 5.08 -6.16
CA GLU A 29 3.73 6.53 -6.10
C GLU A 29 2.86 7.21 -7.14
N ASP A 30 1.84 7.94 -6.66
CA ASP A 30 0.81 8.58 -7.47
C ASP A 30 0.59 10.06 -7.10
N GLY A 31 1.39 10.58 -6.16
CA GLY A 31 1.31 11.94 -5.64
C GLY A 31 0.07 12.23 -4.76
N LEU A 32 -0.85 11.28 -4.63
CA LEU A 32 -2.10 11.41 -3.87
C LEU A 32 -2.05 10.54 -2.61
N HIS A 33 -1.94 9.23 -2.80
CA HIS A 33 -1.90 8.24 -1.73
C HIS A 33 -0.47 7.94 -1.29
N VAL A 34 0.46 7.77 -2.23
CA VAL A 34 1.88 7.60 -1.91
C VAL A 34 2.65 8.76 -2.53
N LYS A 35 3.31 9.55 -1.68
CA LYS A 35 4.08 10.72 -2.10
C LYS A 35 5.56 10.48 -1.89
N LEU A 36 6.39 11.14 -2.70
CA LEU A 36 7.85 11.11 -2.55
C LEU A 36 8.36 11.33 -1.10
N PRO A 37 7.83 12.28 -0.30
CA PRO A 37 8.26 12.48 1.08
C PRO A 37 7.99 11.26 1.99
N ASP A 38 6.93 10.49 1.71
CA ASP A 38 6.60 9.29 2.50
C ASP A 38 7.63 8.18 2.25
N ILE A 39 8.17 8.10 1.03
CA ILE A 39 9.23 7.15 0.64
C ILE A 39 10.56 7.54 1.28
N GLU A 40 10.90 8.83 1.31
CA GLU A 40 12.07 9.34 2.01
C GLU A 40 11.99 9.09 3.52
N ARG A 41 10.81 9.33 4.11
CA ARG A 41 10.56 9.03 5.52
C ARG A 41 10.72 7.54 5.81
N PHE A 42 10.19 6.67 4.96
CA PHE A 42 10.37 5.22 5.09
C PHE A 42 11.86 4.82 5.06
N ALA A 43 12.65 5.40 4.16
CA ALA A 43 14.09 5.14 4.09
C ALA A 43 14.84 5.56 5.37
N ALA A 44 14.44 6.70 5.97
CA ALA A 44 14.98 7.13 7.25
C ALA A 44 14.63 6.16 8.40
N CYS A 45 13.39 5.62 8.43
CA CYS A 45 12.99 4.63 9.42
C CYS A 45 13.80 3.34 9.32
N VAL A 46 14.03 2.85 8.10
CA VAL A 46 14.83 1.63 7.85
C VAL A 46 16.28 1.79 8.32
N SER A 47 16.81 3.02 8.30
CA SER A 47 18.19 3.33 8.69
C SER A 47 18.40 3.52 10.20
N GLY A 48 17.41 3.17 11.04
CA GLY A 48 17.49 3.28 12.51
C GLY A 48 16.72 4.46 13.11
N GLY A 49 15.80 5.06 12.34
CA GLY A 49 14.86 6.06 12.84
C GLY A 49 13.68 5.46 13.62
N ASP A 50 12.82 6.33 14.12
CA ASP A 50 11.57 5.93 14.78
C ASP A 50 10.64 5.17 13.82
N SER A 51 9.73 4.38 14.39
CA SER A 51 8.68 3.70 13.63
C SER A 51 7.86 4.71 12.83
N CYS A 52 7.68 4.47 11.53
CA CYS A 52 6.77 5.24 10.69
C CYS A 52 5.62 4.39 10.16
N GLU A 53 4.51 5.07 9.89
CA GLU A 53 3.40 4.52 9.14
C GLU A 53 3.77 4.42 7.66
N VAL A 54 3.27 3.38 7.01
CA VAL A 54 3.57 3.09 5.61
C VAL A 54 2.28 2.72 4.87
N ASN A 55 2.10 3.33 3.71
CA ASN A 55 1.01 2.96 2.81
C ASN A 55 1.41 1.71 2.05
N PHE A 56 0.74 0.60 2.33
CA PHE A 56 1.00 -0.67 1.70
C PHE A 56 -0.22 -1.13 0.88
N MET A 57 0.00 -1.33 -0.41
CA MET A 57 -1.03 -1.76 -1.35
C MET A 57 -0.76 -3.20 -1.80
N PRO A 58 -1.33 -4.21 -1.12
CA PRO A 58 -1.06 -5.60 -1.44
C PRO A 58 -1.54 -5.96 -2.84
N ALA A 59 -0.81 -6.84 -3.53
CA ALA A 59 -1.16 -7.27 -4.89
C ALA A 59 -2.43 -8.14 -4.94
N ARG A 60 -2.79 -8.80 -3.84
CA ARG A 60 -3.98 -9.65 -3.73
C ARG A 60 -4.43 -9.79 -2.28
N VAL A 61 -5.73 -10.01 -2.10
CA VAL A 61 -6.34 -10.36 -0.81
C VAL A 61 -6.85 -11.79 -0.89
N MET A 62 -6.58 -12.59 0.13
CA MET A 62 -7.13 -13.94 0.29
C MET A 62 -7.96 -13.93 1.56
N MET A 63 -9.23 -14.34 1.46
CA MET A 63 -10.16 -14.39 2.57
C MET A 63 -10.52 -15.84 2.85
N GLN A 64 -10.58 -16.23 4.13
CA GLN A 64 -11.15 -17.50 4.55
C GLN A 64 -12.68 -17.41 4.53
N ASP A 65 -13.35 -18.54 4.29
CA ASP A 65 -14.79 -18.69 4.07
C ASP A 65 -15.69 -17.83 4.97
N PHE A 66 -15.42 -17.72 6.28
CA PHE A 66 -16.24 -16.91 7.21
C PHE A 66 -15.78 -15.46 7.34
N THR A 67 -14.49 -15.17 7.11
CA THR A 67 -13.93 -13.81 7.22
C THR A 67 -14.27 -12.93 6.01
N GLY A 68 -14.63 -13.54 4.88
CA GLY A 68 -15.00 -12.80 3.66
C GLY A 68 -16.46 -12.34 3.62
N VAL A 69 -17.35 -12.97 4.39
CA VAL A 69 -18.79 -12.66 4.34
C VAL A 69 -19.09 -11.20 4.71
N PRO A 70 -18.54 -10.62 5.79
CA PRO A 70 -18.79 -9.21 6.12
C PRO A 70 -18.32 -8.26 5.01
N ALA A 71 -17.12 -8.49 4.45
CA ALA A 71 -16.59 -7.66 3.38
C ALA A 71 -17.45 -7.72 2.10
N LEU A 72 -17.99 -8.90 1.77
CA LEU A 72 -18.92 -9.06 0.64
C LEU A 72 -20.25 -8.35 0.87
N VAL A 73 -20.77 -8.38 2.10
CA VAL A 73 -22.00 -7.66 2.48
C VAL A 73 -21.79 -6.15 2.39
N ASP A 74 -20.63 -5.64 2.81
CA ASP A 74 -20.29 -4.23 2.66
C ASP A 74 -20.22 -3.82 1.20
N LEU A 75 -19.55 -4.60 0.34
CA LEU A 75 -19.51 -4.34 -1.10
C LEU A 75 -20.90 -4.36 -1.74
N ALA A 76 -21.76 -5.29 -1.33
CA ALA A 76 -23.16 -5.34 -1.79
C ALA A 76 -23.94 -4.09 -1.37
N SER A 77 -23.76 -3.63 -0.13
CA SER A 77 -24.40 -2.42 0.40
C SER A 77 -23.93 -1.16 -0.32
N MET A 78 -22.62 -1.05 -0.60
CA MET A 78 -22.04 0.05 -1.38
C MET A 78 -22.59 0.07 -2.81
N ARG A 79 -22.74 -1.10 -3.44
CA ARG A 79 -23.34 -1.21 -4.78
C ARG A 79 -24.78 -0.70 -4.79
N ASP A 80 -25.59 -1.12 -3.82
CA ASP A 80 -26.99 -0.73 -3.74
C ASP A 80 -27.13 0.78 -3.47
N PHE A 81 -26.25 1.36 -2.63
CA PHE A 81 -26.17 2.80 -2.41
C PHE A 81 -25.82 3.59 -3.67
N VAL A 82 -24.80 3.17 -4.42
CA VAL A 82 -24.39 3.84 -5.67
C VAL A 82 -25.49 3.76 -6.73
N LYS A 83 -26.16 2.61 -6.82
CA LYS A 83 -27.33 2.44 -7.69
C LYS A 83 -28.48 3.37 -7.31
N ALA A 84 -28.76 3.55 -6.02
CA ALA A 84 -29.77 4.50 -5.54
C ALA A 84 -29.43 5.95 -5.89
N GLN A 85 -28.15 6.30 -6.05
CA GLN A 85 -27.71 7.60 -6.56
C GLN A 85 -27.79 7.75 -8.08
N GLY A 86 -28.29 6.74 -8.81
CA GLY A 86 -28.38 6.76 -10.28
C GLY A 86 -27.02 6.64 -10.98
N LYS A 87 -25.98 6.19 -10.28
CA LYS A 87 -24.64 5.97 -10.82
C LYS A 87 -24.42 4.47 -11.06
N ILE A 88 -23.62 4.14 -12.07
CA ILE A 88 -23.18 2.76 -12.31
C ILE A 88 -21.85 2.56 -11.58
N LEU A 89 -21.78 1.55 -10.72
CA LEU A 89 -20.53 1.06 -10.17
C LEU A 89 -19.83 0.26 -11.26
N ALA A 90 -18.74 0.78 -11.83
CA ALA A 90 -17.84 -0.02 -12.65
C ALA A 90 -16.94 -0.81 -11.70
N LEU A 91 -17.23 -2.10 -11.52
CA LEU A 91 -16.32 -3.07 -10.92
C LEU A 91 -15.45 -3.68 -12.01
#